data_AF-A0A6B3W5M3-F1
#
_entry.id   AF-A0A6B3W5M3-F1
#
_cell.length_a   1.000
_cell.length_b   1.000
_cell.length_c   1.000
_cell.angle_alpha   90.00
_cell.angle_beta   90.00
_cell.angle_gamma   90.00
#
_symmetry.space_group_name_H-M   'P 1'
#
loop_
_entity.id
_entity.type
_entity.pdbx_description
1 polymer ?
#
loop_
_entity_poly.entity_id
_entity_poly.type
_entity_poly.pdbx_seq_one_letter_code
_entity_poly.pdbx_strand_id
1 'polypeptide(L)'
;MERRPIQIGESILEAYFSNEPIDGFPLTVETHSNHARKVGQKFYPRQLQGLRGEQFPEGVDLAIYEAKRGFRYVNAIWVKKLAGQCEISNSISLDFHSWDLPESLGSFIDRYVDALQSSELAIRVSSSKTEYGFDLISTIDVPGTSDIYSRLEQLESTQESLYRKELIPPTGGPIQKYGEERRHWWIRYVIVPLVGSGAVAAVLANYLLR
;
A
#
# COMPACT_ATOMS: atom_id res chain seq x y z
N MET A 1 14.65 22.17 -9.34
CA MET A 1 14.80 20.78 -9.83
C MET A 1 14.91 20.83 -11.34
N GLU A 2 15.97 20.22 -11.86
CA GLU A 2 16.19 20.09 -13.31
C GLU A 2 15.42 18.85 -13.81
N ARG A 3 14.83 18.92 -15.01
CA ARG A 3 14.11 17.79 -15.61
C ARG A 3 14.99 17.16 -16.67
N ARG A 4 15.14 15.84 -16.65
CA ARG A 4 15.97 15.09 -17.60
C ARG A 4 15.21 13.90 -18.17
N PRO A 5 15.25 13.67 -19.49
CA PRO A 5 14.69 12.45 -20.05
C PRO A 5 15.55 11.25 -19.62
N ILE A 6 14.90 10.17 -19.21
CA ILE A 6 15.55 8.89 -18.95
C ILE A 6 14.84 7.78 -19.69
N GLN A 7 15.58 6.75 -20.08
CA GLN A 7 15.00 5.57 -20.72
C GLN A 7 14.72 4.48 -19.68
N ILE A 8 13.48 4.00 -19.63
CA ILE A 8 13.06 2.84 -18.83
C ILE A 8 12.36 1.87 -19.78
N GLY A 9 13.03 0.74 -20.05
CA GLY A 9 12.59 -0.21 -21.09
C GLY A 9 12.52 0.47 -22.46
N GLU A 10 11.36 0.39 -23.09
CA GLU A 10 11.09 1.02 -24.39
C GLU A 10 10.56 2.46 -24.28
N SER A 11 10.36 2.97 -23.05
CA SER A 11 9.75 4.28 -22.81
C SER A 11 10.78 5.33 -22.41
N ILE A 12 10.55 6.57 -22.85
CA ILE A 12 11.29 7.75 -22.40
C ILE A 12 10.41 8.51 -21.42
N LEU A 13 10.90 8.70 -20.20
CA LEU A 13 10.19 9.35 -19.11
C LEU A 13 10.94 10.59 -18.63
N GLU A 14 10.21 11.53 -18.05
CA GLU A 14 10.79 12.73 -17.48
C GLU A 14 11.14 12.50 -16.01
N ALA A 15 12.42 12.60 -15.67
CA ALA A 15 12.92 12.47 -14.32
C ALA A 15 13.23 13.85 -13.71
N TYR A 16 12.94 14.00 -12.43
CA TYR A 16 13.36 15.13 -11.62
C TYR A 16 14.73 14.85 -11.03
N PHE A 17 15.72 15.65 -11.40
CA PHE A 17 17.05 15.61 -10.84
C PHE A 17 17.14 16.52 -9.61
N SER A 18 17.71 15.98 -8.53
CA SER A 18 17.98 16.70 -7.30
C SER A 18 19.48 16.67 -6.98
N ASN A 19 20.05 17.84 -6.67
CA ASN A 19 21.44 17.95 -6.18
C ASN A 19 21.58 17.36 -4.77
N GLU A 20 20.49 17.34 -4.01
CA GLU A 20 20.36 16.66 -2.72
C GLU A 20 19.46 15.44 -2.95
N PRO A 21 20.02 14.23 -3.09
CA PRO A 21 19.25 13.03 -3.41
C PRO A 21 18.12 12.78 -2.40
N ILE A 22 16.91 12.54 -2.89
CA ILE A 22 15.76 12.19 -2.05
C ILE A 22 15.86 10.69 -1.78
N ASP A 23 15.90 10.30 -0.50
CA ASP A 23 16.11 8.90 -0.07
C ASP A 23 17.36 8.24 -0.69
N GLY A 24 18.37 9.04 -1.05
CA GLY A 24 19.59 8.57 -1.70
C GLY A 24 19.51 8.46 -3.23
N PHE A 25 18.36 8.77 -3.84
CA PHE A 25 18.14 8.69 -5.28
C PHE A 25 18.33 10.07 -5.94
N PRO A 26 19.29 10.22 -6.87
CA PRO A 26 19.50 11.48 -7.60
C PRO A 26 18.39 11.77 -8.63
N LEU A 27 17.65 10.75 -9.08
CA LEU A 27 16.61 10.85 -10.09
C LEU A 27 15.30 10.24 -9.58
N THR A 28 14.26 11.06 -9.49
CA THR A 28 12.90 10.61 -9.15
C THR A 28 12.00 10.71 -10.37
N VAL A 29 11.24 9.67 -10.68
CA VAL A 29 10.27 9.63 -11.77
C VAL A 29 8.90 9.35 -11.18
N GLU A 30 7.99 10.30 -11.31
CA GLU A 30 6.61 10.13 -10.85
C GLU A 30 5.66 9.97 -12.03
N THR A 31 4.90 8.89 -12.03
CA THR A 31 3.99 8.52 -13.12
C THR A 31 2.64 8.07 -12.57
N HIS A 32 1.63 8.06 -13.44
CA HIS A 32 0.30 7.56 -13.11
C HIS A 32 -0.16 6.52 -14.12
N SER A 33 -0.91 5.53 -13.66
CA SER A 33 -1.53 4.53 -14.54
C SER A 33 -3.01 4.82 -14.86
N ASN A 34 -3.58 5.88 -14.29
CA ASN A 34 -5.00 6.21 -14.52
C ASN A 34 -5.19 7.01 -15.81
N HIS A 35 -5.90 6.43 -16.78
CA HIS A 35 -6.25 7.08 -18.05
C HIS A 35 -7.06 8.38 -17.87
N ALA A 36 -7.90 8.46 -16.83
CA ALA A 36 -8.75 9.62 -16.55
C ALA A 36 -7.96 10.83 -16.03
N ARG A 37 -6.74 10.61 -15.52
CA ARG A 37 -5.87 11.69 -15.06
C ARG A 37 -5.33 12.44 -16.28
N LYS A 38 -5.66 13.71 -16.37
CA LYS A 38 -5.29 14.61 -17.50
C LYS A 38 -3.90 15.23 -17.35
N VAL A 39 -3.32 15.15 -16.16
CA VAL A 39 -2.08 15.83 -15.79
C VAL A 39 -1.08 14.79 -15.28
N GLY A 40 0.19 14.96 -15.66
CA GLY A 40 1.29 14.06 -15.32
C GLY A 40 1.63 13.09 -16.45
N GLN A 41 2.84 12.54 -16.39
CA GLN A 41 3.29 11.51 -17.32
C GLN A 41 2.62 10.17 -17.01
N LYS A 42 2.30 9.42 -18.06
CA LYS A 42 1.63 8.12 -17.96
C LYS A 42 2.65 7.01 -18.13
N PHE A 43 2.66 6.09 -17.18
CA PHE A 43 3.46 4.88 -17.27
C PHE A 43 2.71 3.78 -16.52
N TYR A 44 2.54 2.65 -17.19
CA TYR A 44 1.78 1.51 -16.71
C TYR A 44 2.76 0.43 -16.25
N PRO A 45 2.47 -0.31 -15.17
CA PRO A 45 3.40 -1.35 -14.71
C PRO A 45 3.73 -2.39 -15.78
N ARG A 46 2.82 -2.68 -16.72
CA ARG A 46 3.06 -3.58 -17.86
C ARG A 46 4.20 -3.13 -18.78
N GLN A 47 4.55 -1.84 -18.80
CA GLN A 47 5.69 -1.33 -19.56
C GLN A 47 7.05 -1.74 -18.96
N LEU A 48 7.05 -2.35 -17.76
CA LEU A 48 8.23 -2.98 -17.18
C LEU A 48 8.43 -4.43 -17.68
N GLN A 49 7.51 -4.95 -18.50
CA GLN A 49 7.60 -6.30 -19.04
C GLN A 49 8.82 -6.45 -19.96
N GLY A 50 9.60 -7.50 -19.74
CA GLY A 50 10.85 -7.79 -20.43
C GLY A 50 12.06 -7.05 -19.86
N LEU A 51 11.87 -6.08 -18.95
CA LEU A 51 12.96 -5.31 -18.35
C LEU A 51 13.53 -6.06 -17.15
N ARG A 52 14.81 -6.40 -17.21
CA ARG A 52 15.50 -7.08 -16.11
C ARG A 52 16.02 -6.10 -15.06
N GLY A 53 16.18 -6.55 -13.82
CA GLY A 53 16.72 -5.71 -12.73
C GLY A 53 18.09 -5.08 -13.05
N GLU A 54 18.96 -5.81 -13.75
CA GLU A 54 20.28 -5.29 -14.19
C GLU A 54 20.17 -4.19 -15.24
N GLN A 55 19.10 -4.19 -16.04
CA GLN A 55 18.84 -3.21 -17.11
C GLN A 55 18.11 -1.96 -16.61
N PHE A 56 17.51 -2.00 -15.43
CA PHE A 56 16.90 -0.81 -14.84
C PHE A 56 17.97 0.26 -14.55
N PRO A 57 17.70 1.55 -14.79
CA PRO A 57 18.71 2.60 -14.60
C PRO A 57 19.16 2.75 -13.15
N GLU A 58 20.46 2.96 -12.94
CA GLU A 58 21.06 3.18 -11.63
C GLU A 58 20.71 4.58 -11.07
N GLY A 59 20.45 4.67 -9.77
CA GLY A 59 20.14 5.92 -9.08
C GLY A 59 18.73 6.46 -9.36
N VAL A 60 17.82 5.61 -9.85
CA VAL A 60 16.44 6.00 -10.18
C VAL A 60 15.45 5.43 -9.17
N ASP A 61 14.54 6.30 -8.73
CA ASP A 61 13.30 5.95 -8.01
C ASP A 61 12.10 6.22 -8.93
N LEU A 62 11.51 5.16 -9.48
CA LEU A 62 10.29 5.23 -10.27
C LEU A 62 9.07 4.95 -9.38
N ALA A 63 8.22 5.95 -9.20
CA ALA A 63 6.92 5.83 -8.57
C ALA A 63 5.80 5.75 -9.63
N ILE A 64 4.98 4.70 -9.56
CA ILE A 64 3.78 4.50 -10.38
C ILE A 64 2.56 4.56 -9.44
N TYR A 65 1.87 5.69 -9.44
CA TYR A 65 0.68 5.90 -8.63
C TYR A 65 -0.60 5.44 -9.35
N GLU A 66 -1.62 5.13 -8.56
CA GLU A 66 -2.92 4.65 -9.03
C GLU A 66 -2.74 3.44 -9.96
N ALA A 67 -1.85 2.52 -9.60
CA ALA A 67 -1.44 1.39 -10.46
C ALA A 67 -2.63 0.48 -10.84
N LYS A 68 -3.68 0.43 -10.01
CA LYS A 68 -4.95 -0.30 -10.21
C LYS A 68 -4.75 -1.68 -10.87
N ARG A 69 -3.95 -2.52 -10.21
CA ARG A 69 -3.63 -3.89 -10.65
C ARG A 69 -4.37 -4.94 -9.85
N GLY A 70 -4.19 -6.22 -10.22
CA GLY A 70 -5.02 -7.38 -9.84
C GLY A 70 -5.49 -7.35 -8.39
N PHE A 71 -4.58 -7.07 -7.46
CA PHE A 71 -4.95 -6.80 -6.08
C PHE A 71 -5.42 -5.35 -5.88
N ARG A 72 -6.74 -5.18 -5.76
CA ARG A 72 -7.43 -3.87 -5.78
C ARG A 72 -6.96 -2.83 -4.77
N TYR A 73 -6.27 -3.25 -3.71
CA TYR A 73 -5.79 -2.37 -2.64
C TYR A 73 -4.38 -1.82 -2.90
N VAL A 74 -3.69 -2.30 -3.94
CA VAL A 74 -2.39 -1.73 -4.36
C VAL A 74 -2.62 -0.34 -4.97
N ASN A 75 -2.14 0.68 -4.26
CA ASN A 75 -2.33 2.08 -4.62
C ASN A 75 -1.13 2.63 -5.41
N ALA A 76 0.08 2.26 -4.99
CA ALA A 76 1.32 2.72 -5.63
C ALA A 76 2.36 1.61 -5.69
N ILE A 77 3.23 1.71 -6.70
CA ILE A 77 4.34 0.81 -6.93
C ILE A 77 5.59 1.66 -7.06
N TRP A 78 6.67 1.27 -6.39
CA TRP A 78 8.01 1.85 -6.60
C TRP A 78 8.94 0.81 -7.19
N VAL A 79 9.74 1.21 -8.16
CA VAL A 79 10.88 0.45 -8.65
C VAL A 79 12.11 1.30 -8.46
N LYS A 80 13.03 0.83 -7.63
CA LYS A 80 14.22 1.56 -7.21
C LYS A 80 15.46 0.78 -7.60
N LYS A 81 16.52 1.48 -7.97
CA LYS A 81 17.84 0.86 -8.09
C LYS A 81 18.95 1.76 -7.58
N LEU A 82 19.72 1.24 -6.63
CA LEU A 82 20.85 1.93 -6.02
C LEU A 82 21.93 0.92 -5.63
N ALA A 83 23.20 1.28 -5.82
CA ALA A 83 24.36 0.44 -5.62
C ALA A 83 24.26 -0.93 -6.34
N GLY A 84 23.63 -0.97 -7.52
CA GLY A 84 23.43 -2.19 -8.29
C GLY A 84 22.31 -3.13 -7.78
N GLN A 85 21.67 -2.80 -6.65
CA GLN A 85 20.53 -3.54 -6.12
C GLN A 85 19.23 -2.93 -6.65
N CYS A 86 18.36 -3.76 -7.23
CA CYS A 86 17.05 -3.35 -7.71
C CYS A 86 15.96 -3.88 -6.78
N GLU A 87 15.09 -2.98 -6.31
CA GLU A 87 14.00 -3.28 -5.40
C GLU A 87 12.66 -2.88 -6.01
N ILE A 88 11.62 -3.67 -5.71
CA ILE A 88 10.22 -3.30 -5.99
C ILE A 88 9.50 -3.16 -4.66
N SER A 89 8.72 -2.09 -4.51
CA SER A 89 7.83 -1.90 -3.36
C SER A 89 6.39 -1.70 -3.81
N ASN A 90 5.45 -2.39 -3.17
CA ASN A 90 4.01 -2.15 -3.33
C ASN A 90 3.47 -1.46 -2.08
N SER A 91 2.72 -0.36 -2.26
CA SER A 91 1.87 0.22 -1.21
C SER A 91 0.45 -0.32 -1.34
N ILE A 92 -0.04 -0.90 -0.26
CA ILE A 92 -1.42 -1.36 -0.08
C ILE A 92 -2.10 -0.39 0.88
N SER A 93 -3.22 0.20 0.46
CA SER A 93 -4.02 1.09 1.30
C SER A 93 -5.32 0.41 1.71
N LEU A 94 -5.60 0.37 3.01
CA LEU A 94 -6.84 -0.17 3.58
C LEU A 94 -7.53 0.89 4.43
N ASP A 95 -8.75 1.28 4.03
CA ASP A 95 -9.48 2.39 4.65
C ASP A 95 -10.45 1.92 5.74
N PHE A 96 -10.58 2.71 6.81
CA PHE A 96 -11.58 2.49 7.86
C PHE A 96 -13.01 2.51 7.32
N HIS A 97 -13.30 3.37 6.33
CA HIS A 97 -14.64 3.50 5.77
C HIS A 97 -15.10 2.24 5.02
N SER A 98 -14.15 1.54 4.40
CA SER A 98 -14.39 0.33 3.61
C SER A 98 -14.21 -0.95 4.43
N TRP A 99 -13.82 -0.84 5.71
CA TRP A 99 -13.59 -1.97 6.59
C TRP A 99 -14.88 -2.40 7.27
N ASP A 100 -15.40 -3.56 6.87
CA ASP A 100 -16.70 -4.06 7.29
C ASP A 100 -16.63 -5.35 8.12
N LEU A 101 -15.43 -5.86 8.37
CA LEU A 101 -15.19 -7.06 9.17
C LEU A 101 -15.45 -6.84 10.67
N PRO A 102 -15.77 -7.91 11.42
CA PRO A 102 -16.06 -7.82 12.86
C PRO A 102 -14.83 -7.51 13.72
N GLU A 103 -13.62 -7.62 13.17
CA GLU A 103 -12.39 -7.26 13.86
C GLU A 103 -11.97 -5.82 13.56
N SER A 104 -11.14 -5.24 14.44
CA SER A 104 -10.57 -3.93 14.18
C SER A 104 -9.57 -4.00 13.03
N LEU A 105 -9.57 -2.98 12.16
CA LEU A 105 -8.62 -2.91 11.05
C LEU A 105 -7.17 -3.00 11.53
N GLY A 106 -6.83 -2.34 12.65
CA GLY A 106 -5.48 -2.41 13.21
C GLY A 106 -5.06 -3.84 13.58
N SER A 107 -5.94 -4.62 14.23
CA SER A 107 -5.62 -6.01 14.56
C SER A 107 -5.44 -6.89 13.32
N PHE A 108 -6.19 -6.63 12.26
CA PHE A 108 -5.98 -7.30 10.98
C PHE A 108 -4.65 -6.90 10.34
N ILE A 109 -4.31 -5.61 10.35
CA ILE A 109 -3.05 -5.09 9.82
C ILE A 109 -1.86 -5.76 10.50
N ASP A 110 -1.88 -5.86 11.84
CA ASP A 110 -0.78 -6.49 12.58
C ASP A 110 -0.57 -7.94 12.10
N ARG A 111 -1.64 -8.75 12.02
CA ARG A 111 -1.53 -10.13 11.51
C ARG A 111 -1.10 -10.20 10.05
N TYR A 112 -1.61 -9.29 9.22
CA TYR A 112 -1.27 -9.29 7.80
C TYR A 112 0.18 -8.85 7.56
N VAL A 113 0.70 -7.91 8.35
CA VAL A 113 2.13 -7.56 8.38
C VAL A 113 2.96 -8.76 8.80
N ASP A 114 2.59 -9.45 9.88
CA ASP A 114 3.29 -10.66 10.34
C ASP A 114 3.31 -11.75 9.26
N ALA A 115 2.19 -11.96 8.57
CA ALA A 115 2.08 -12.93 7.48
C ALA A 115 2.95 -12.54 6.27
N LEU A 116 3.01 -11.25 5.92
CA LEU A 116 3.88 -10.74 4.84
C LEU A 116 5.36 -10.83 5.22
N GLN A 117 5.74 -10.50 6.45
CA GLN A 117 7.11 -10.61 6.95
C GLN A 117 7.56 -12.07 7.03
N SER A 118 6.63 -12.99 7.32
CA SER A 118 6.89 -14.43 7.31
C SER A 118 6.93 -15.01 5.89
N SER A 119 6.57 -14.24 4.86
CA SER A 119 6.73 -14.67 3.48
C SER A 119 8.21 -14.62 3.10
N GLU A 120 8.74 -15.70 2.50
CA GLU A 120 10.12 -15.73 2.00
C GLU A 120 10.37 -14.73 0.85
N LEU A 121 9.33 -14.05 0.38
CA LEU A 121 9.39 -13.14 -0.76
C LEU A 121 9.75 -11.70 -0.35
N ALA A 122 9.21 -11.20 0.75
CA ALA A 122 9.38 -9.81 1.18
C ALA A 122 10.62 -9.64 2.05
N ILE A 123 11.50 -8.71 1.67
CA ILE A 123 12.70 -8.37 2.44
C ILE A 123 12.42 -7.32 3.51
N ARG A 124 11.37 -6.52 3.31
CA ARG A 124 10.95 -5.47 4.24
C ARG A 124 9.46 -5.26 4.13
N VAL A 125 8.79 -5.18 5.27
CA VAL A 125 7.37 -4.84 5.36
C VAL A 125 7.20 -3.82 6.47
N SER A 126 6.49 -2.73 6.18
CA SER A 126 6.17 -1.68 7.15
C SER A 126 4.73 -1.25 6.99
N SER A 127 4.07 -0.93 8.10
CA SER A 127 2.75 -0.32 8.10
C SER A 127 2.79 1.05 8.77
N SER A 128 2.04 2.00 8.25
CA SER A 128 1.80 3.30 8.86
C SER A 128 0.30 3.55 8.99
N LYS A 129 -0.11 4.10 10.13
CA LYS A 129 -1.50 4.54 10.32
C LYS A 129 -1.66 5.91 9.66
N THR A 130 -2.71 6.08 8.87
CA THR A 130 -3.09 7.35 8.27
C THR A 130 -4.38 7.87 8.90
N GLU A 131 -4.83 9.05 8.47
CA GLU A 131 -6.13 9.59 8.89
C GLU A 131 -7.30 8.72 8.40
N TYR A 132 -7.13 8.06 7.25
CA TYR A 132 -8.19 7.31 6.56
C TYR A 132 -8.14 5.81 6.81
N GLY A 133 -7.02 5.28 7.30
CA GLY A 133 -6.81 3.84 7.42
C GLY A 133 -5.37 3.49 7.74
N PHE A 134 -4.84 2.51 7.01
CA PHE A 134 -3.46 2.07 7.09
C PHE A 134 -2.86 1.92 5.68
N ASP A 135 -1.62 2.35 5.54
CA ASP A 135 -0.78 2.07 4.38
C ASP A 135 0.25 1.02 4.77
N LEU A 136 0.40 -0.01 3.93
CA LEU A 136 1.38 -1.07 4.08
C LEU A 136 2.31 -1.07 2.90
N ILE A 137 3.60 -1.00 3.14
CA ILE A 137 4.63 -1.09 2.12
C ILE A 137 5.34 -2.43 2.27
N SER A 138 5.32 -3.23 1.21
CA SER A 138 6.09 -4.46 1.11
C SER A 138 7.13 -4.32 0.01
N THR A 139 8.40 -4.52 0.35
CA THR A 139 9.53 -4.45 -0.57
C THR A 139 10.09 -5.85 -0.84
N ILE A 140 10.45 -6.11 -2.09
CA ILE A 140 11.15 -7.31 -2.54
C ILE A 140 12.42 -6.93 -3.31
N ASP A 141 13.39 -7.84 -3.32
CA ASP A 141 14.52 -7.77 -4.22
C ASP A 141 14.18 -8.31 -5.61
N VAL A 142 14.76 -7.67 -6.62
CA VAL A 142 14.76 -8.12 -8.02
C VAL A 142 16.17 -8.58 -8.39
N PRO A 143 16.39 -9.91 -8.51
CA PRO A 143 17.65 -10.42 -9.02
C PRO A 143 17.96 -9.84 -10.40
N GLY A 144 19.25 -9.58 -10.70
CA GLY A 144 19.66 -8.88 -11.92
C GLY A 144 19.13 -9.49 -13.22
N THR A 145 19.01 -10.82 -13.29
CA THR A 145 18.51 -11.55 -14.47
C THR A 145 16.99 -11.69 -14.53
N SER A 146 16.29 -11.34 -13.45
CA SER A 146 14.84 -11.50 -13.34
C SER A 146 14.11 -10.33 -13.97
N ASP A 147 12.98 -10.65 -14.61
CA ASP A 147 12.04 -9.67 -15.15
C ASP A 147 11.33 -8.93 -14.01
N ILE A 148 11.39 -7.60 -14.03
CA ILE A 148 10.82 -6.71 -13.00
C ILE A 148 9.31 -6.90 -12.91
N TYR A 149 8.63 -6.94 -14.06
CA TYR A 149 7.17 -7.08 -14.09
C TYR A 149 6.69 -8.42 -13.52
N SER A 150 7.37 -9.51 -13.86
CA SER A 150 7.07 -10.84 -13.34
C SER A 150 7.28 -10.92 -11.82
N ARG A 151 8.32 -10.27 -11.29
CA ARG A 151 8.56 -10.17 -9.84
C ARG A 151 7.49 -9.36 -9.13
N LEU A 152 7.04 -8.27 -9.75
CA LEU A 152 5.90 -7.49 -9.29
C LEU A 152 4.61 -8.32 -9.24
N GLU A 153 4.32 -9.12 -10.27
CA GLU A 153 3.16 -10.01 -10.28
C GLU A 153 3.21 -11.09 -9.19
N GLN A 154 4.40 -11.66 -8.94
CA GLN A 154 4.62 -12.59 -7.84
C GLN A 154 4.33 -11.93 -6.48
N LEU A 155 4.79 -10.70 -6.29
CA LEU A 155 4.50 -9.92 -5.08
C LEU A 155 3.01 -9.65 -4.92
N GLU A 156 2.35 -9.11 -5.95
CA GLU A 156 0.91 -8.83 -5.91
C GLU A 156 0.08 -10.10 -5.63
N SER A 157 0.41 -11.22 -6.27
CA SER A 157 -0.28 -12.50 -6.06
C SER A 157 -0.09 -13.03 -4.64
N THR A 158 1.12 -12.91 -4.10
CA THR A 158 1.43 -13.32 -2.72
C THR A 158 0.67 -12.46 -1.71
N GLN A 159 0.67 -11.14 -1.91
CA GLN A 159 -0.08 -10.19 -1.10
C GLN A 159 -1.57 -10.52 -1.10
N GLU A 160 -2.17 -10.70 -2.28
CA GLU A 160 -3.59 -11.04 -2.38
C GLU A 160 -3.92 -12.38 -1.70
N SER A 161 -3.08 -13.39 -1.89
CA SER A 161 -3.25 -14.71 -1.30
C SER A 161 -3.21 -14.66 0.23
N LEU A 162 -2.20 -13.99 0.79
CA LEU A 162 -2.05 -13.80 2.24
C LEU A 162 -3.18 -12.96 2.80
N TYR A 163 -3.56 -11.86 2.13
CA TYR A 163 -4.70 -11.04 2.52
C TYR A 163 -5.96 -11.92 2.64
N ARG A 164 -6.29 -12.70 1.61
CA ARG A 164 -7.47 -13.59 1.61
C ARG A 164 -7.41 -14.65 2.70
N LYS A 165 -6.22 -15.17 3.02
CA LYS A 165 -6.03 -16.15 4.09
C LYS A 165 -6.26 -15.52 5.47
N GLU A 166 -5.68 -14.34 5.72
CA GLU A 166 -5.79 -13.64 7.00
C GLU A 166 -7.18 -13.03 7.27
N LEU A 167 -8.02 -12.89 6.23
CA LEU A 167 -9.43 -12.54 6.37
C LEU A 167 -10.25 -13.63 7.08
N ILE A 168 -9.79 -14.88 7.06
CA ILE A 168 -10.48 -16.00 7.71
C ILE A 168 -9.76 -16.26 9.04
N PRO A 169 -10.30 -15.76 10.17
CA PRO A 169 -9.67 -16.02 11.45
C PRO A 169 -9.63 -17.54 11.72
N PRO A 170 -8.51 -18.09 12.23
CA PRO A 170 -8.40 -19.50 12.57
C PRO A 170 -9.35 -19.82 13.73
N THR A 171 -10.58 -20.24 13.42
CA THR A 171 -11.59 -20.91 14.26
C THR A 171 -11.58 -20.69 15.78
N GLY A 172 -12.69 -20.18 16.33
CA GLY A 172 -13.28 -20.78 17.55
C GLY A 172 -13.74 -19.87 18.69
N GLY A 173 -13.51 -18.56 18.66
CA GLY A 173 -14.09 -17.65 19.66
C GLY A 173 -15.57 -17.36 19.36
N PRO A 174 -16.46 -17.17 20.36
CA PRO A 174 -17.80 -16.71 20.08
C PRO A 174 -17.69 -15.42 19.28
N ILE A 175 -18.28 -15.44 18.08
CA ILE A 175 -18.46 -14.26 17.25
C ILE A 175 -19.30 -13.31 18.09
N GLN A 176 -18.68 -12.37 18.79
CA GLN A 176 -19.40 -11.18 19.22
C GLN A 176 -20.00 -10.63 17.93
N LYS A 177 -21.33 -10.63 17.85
CA LYS A 177 -22.06 -10.06 16.72
C LYS A 177 -21.70 -8.57 16.65
N TYR A 178 -20.64 -8.25 15.92
CA TYR A 178 -20.23 -6.88 15.69
C TYR A 178 -21.22 -6.26 14.72
N GLY A 179 -22.22 -5.63 15.32
CA GLY A 179 -23.47 -5.18 14.72
C GLY A 179 -24.32 -4.44 15.74
N GLU A 180 -24.17 -4.77 17.04
CA GLU A 180 -24.56 -3.86 18.12
C GLU A 180 -23.72 -2.58 18.09
N GLU A 181 -22.40 -2.63 17.84
CA GLU A 181 -21.56 -1.42 17.77
C GLU A 181 -21.74 -0.56 16.50
N ARG A 182 -22.34 -1.10 15.42
CA ARG A 182 -22.68 -0.30 14.22
C ARG A 182 -23.71 0.79 14.50
N ARG A 183 -24.51 0.67 15.56
CA ARG A 183 -25.41 1.74 16.02
C ARG A 183 -24.73 2.78 16.92
N HIS A 184 -23.45 2.64 17.26
CA HIS A 184 -22.80 3.43 18.32
C HIS A 184 -21.51 4.16 17.90
N TRP A 185 -20.99 3.90 16.69
CA TRP A 185 -19.76 4.57 16.22
C TRP A 185 -19.93 6.10 16.12
N TRP A 186 -21.10 6.58 15.68
CA TRP A 186 -21.41 8.02 15.64
C TRP A 186 -21.48 8.63 17.06
N ILE A 187 -21.84 7.87 18.09
CA ILE A 187 -21.83 8.37 19.47
C ILE A 187 -20.38 8.62 19.93
N ARG A 188 -19.46 7.67 19.70
CA ARG A 188 -18.04 7.81 20.07
C ARG A 188 -17.30 8.88 19.28
N TYR A 189 -17.58 9.02 17.99
CA TYR A 189 -16.77 9.87 17.09
C TYR A 189 -17.46 11.17 16.66
N VAL A 190 -18.76 11.34 16.90
CA VAL A 190 -19.51 12.56 16.57
C VAL A 190 -20.05 13.23 17.83
N ILE A 191 -20.73 12.49 18.72
CA ILE A 191 -21.31 13.09 19.95
C ILE A 191 -20.24 13.41 21.01
N VAL A 192 -19.36 12.46 21.34
CA VAL A 192 -18.37 12.65 22.43
C VAL A 192 -17.46 13.87 22.22
N PRO A 193 -16.96 14.16 21.00
CA PRO A 193 -16.19 15.37 20.74
C PRO A 193 -17.02 16.67 20.88
N LEU A 194 -18.32 16.63 20.58
CA LEU A 194 -19.22 17.77 20.68
C LEU A 194 -19.67 18.08 22.11
N VAL A 195 -19.72 17.08 22.99
CA VAL A 195 -20.26 17.23 24.37
C VAL A 195 -19.16 17.15 25.44
N GLY A 196 -17.92 16.80 25.05
CA GLY A 196 -16.71 16.97 25.88
C GLY A 196 -16.63 16.09 27.14
N SER A 197 -17.47 15.07 27.29
CA SER A 197 -17.53 14.25 28.50
C SER A 197 -17.90 12.80 28.19
N GLY A 198 -16.99 11.87 28.51
CA GLY A 198 -17.21 10.42 28.36
C GLY A 198 -18.38 9.87 29.18
N ALA A 199 -18.85 10.59 30.20
CA ALA A 199 -20.01 10.20 31.01
C ALA A 199 -21.34 10.28 30.22
N VAL A 200 -21.45 11.20 29.26
CA VAL A 200 -22.67 11.36 28.44
C VAL A 200 -22.82 10.21 27.45
N ALA A 201 -21.71 9.68 26.92
CA ALA A 201 -21.74 8.50 26.06
C ALA A 201 -22.20 7.24 26.80
N ALA A 202 -21.82 7.08 28.06
CA ALA A 202 -22.24 5.95 28.88
C ALA A 202 -23.76 5.98 29.15
N VAL A 203 -24.32 7.16 29.45
CA VAL A 203 -25.77 7.32 29.68
C VAL A 203 -26.59 7.13 28.40
N LEU A 204 -26.13 7.68 27.28
CA LEU A 204 -26.79 7.50 25.98
C LEU A 204 -26.73 6.06 25.48
N ALA A 205 -25.58 5.38 25.66
CA ALA A 205 -25.46 3.96 25.34
C ALA A 205 -26.46 3.14 26.17
N ASN A 206 -26.60 3.41 27.46
CA ASN A 206 -27.52 2.67 28.33
C ASN A 206 -29.01 2.91 28.01
N TYR A 207 -29.37 4.07 27.45
CA TYR A 207 -30.74 4.39 27.03
C TYR A 207 -31.09 3.85 25.64
N LEU A 208 -30.11 3.73 24.74
CA LEU A 208 -30.30 3.29 23.34
C LEU A 208 -30.08 1.79 23.14
N LEU A 209 -29.45 1.10 24.10
CA LEU A 209 -29.15 -0.34 24.09
C LEU A 209 -30.20 -1.21 24.82
N ARG A 210 -31.36 -0.65 25.17
CA ARG A 210 -32.53 -1.43 25.62
C ARG A 210 -33.41 -1.88 24.45
#